data_AF-A0A9X9A7B6-F1
#
_entry.id   AF-A0A9X9A7B6-F1
#
_cell.length_a   1.000
_cell.length_b   1.000
_cell.length_c   1.000
_cell.angle_alpha   90.00
_cell.angle_beta   90.00
_cell.angle_gamma   90.00
#
_symmetry.space_group_name_H-M   'P 1'
#
loop_
_entity.id
_entity.type
_entity.pdbx_description
1 polymer ?
#
loop_
_entity_poly.entity_id
_entity_poly.type
_entity_poly.pdbx_seq_one_letter_code
_entity_poly.pdbx_strand_id
1 'polypeptide(L)'
;YQREYEKSDIKSAFLVVAASSDSILNEQVAEDAAENQLVNVITNPESGNVHFPAAIHRGLLNIAVSTGGASPKLAKKIRDDIANKYDETYESYLDFLYEVRLKLKDLQLEKRERNILLQEVLKSVYVQNEGKRESFLRELEEKVLK
;
A
#
# COMPACT_ATOMS: atom_id res chain seq x y z
N TYR A 1 -11.30 -11.32 -28.27
CA TYR A 1 -11.17 -12.79 -28.39
C TYR A 1 -11.50 -13.40 -27.05
N GLN A 2 -12.43 -14.35 -27.02
CA GLN A 2 -12.73 -15.19 -25.87
C GLN A 2 -12.41 -16.62 -26.30
N ARG A 3 -11.58 -17.32 -25.52
CA ARG A 3 -11.23 -18.73 -25.73
C ARG A 3 -11.07 -19.42 -24.39
N GLU A 4 -11.05 -20.75 -24.42
CA GLU A 4 -10.76 -21.56 -23.24
C GLU A 4 -9.31 -21.39 -22.77
N TYR A 5 -9.10 -21.66 -21.48
CA TYR A 5 -7.80 -21.66 -20.86
C TYR A 5 -6.90 -22.76 -21.44
N GLU A 6 -5.64 -22.43 -21.66
CA GLU A 6 -4.60 -23.39 -22.01
C GLU A 6 -3.40 -23.19 -21.08
N LYS A 7 -2.72 -24.28 -20.69
CA LYS A 7 -1.55 -24.23 -19.80
C LYS A 7 -0.46 -23.25 -20.25
N SER A 8 -0.31 -23.04 -21.55
CA SER A 8 0.64 -22.08 -22.11
C SER A 8 0.36 -20.62 -21.71
N ASP A 9 -0.88 -20.30 -21.30
CA ASP A 9 -1.31 -18.95 -20.95
C ASP A 9 -0.59 -18.39 -19.73
N ILE A 10 -0.12 -19.27 -18.85
CA ILE A 10 0.54 -18.89 -17.60
C ILE A 10 2.06 -19.11 -17.61
N LYS A 11 2.62 -19.67 -18.69
CA LYS A 11 4.02 -20.14 -18.73
C LYS A 11 5.06 -19.06 -18.40
N SER A 12 4.79 -17.80 -18.74
CA SER A 12 5.68 -16.66 -18.48
C SER A 12 5.08 -15.64 -17.51
N ALA A 13 3.98 -15.97 -16.84
CA ALA A 13 3.33 -15.05 -15.92
C ALA A 13 4.10 -14.99 -14.60
N PHE A 14 4.39 -13.78 -14.14
CA PHE A 14 4.97 -13.56 -12.82
C PHE A 14 3.97 -13.88 -11.69
N LEU A 15 2.71 -13.47 -11.89
CA LEU A 15 1.59 -13.69 -10.98
C LEU A 15 0.39 -14.19 -11.79
N VAL A 16 -0.24 -15.25 -11.30
CA VAL A 16 -1.47 -15.82 -11.84
C VAL A 16 -2.59 -15.61 -10.84
N VAL A 17 -3.73 -15.13 -11.32
CA VAL A 17 -4.94 -15.00 -10.53
C VAL A 17 -6.01 -15.88 -11.15
N ALA A 18 -6.29 -17.01 -10.50
CA ALA A 18 -7.33 -17.95 -10.87
C ALA A 18 -8.66 -17.50 -10.25
N ALA A 19 -9.45 -16.77 -11.03
CA ALA A 19 -10.70 -16.14 -10.61
C ALA A 19 -11.88 -16.39 -11.57
N SER A 20 -11.93 -17.58 -12.18
CA SER A 20 -13.09 -18.04 -12.93
C SER A 20 -14.25 -18.37 -12.00
N SER A 21 -15.49 -18.38 -12.54
CA SER A 21 -16.65 -18.95 -11.86
C SER A 21 -16.59 -20.48 -11.76
N ASP A 22 -15.75 -21.12 -12.57
CA ASP A 22 -15.45 -22.55 -12.48
C ASP A 22 -14.31 -22.80 -11.48
N SER A 23 -14.65 -23.37 -10.32
CA SER A 23 -13.67 -23.70 -9.28
C SER A 23 -12.70 -24.80 -9.71
N ILE A 24 -13.15 -25.76 -10.53
CA ILE A 24 -12.29 -26.86 -11.01
C ILE A 24 -11.21 -26.29 -11.93
N LEU A 25 -11.59 -25.36 -12.81
CA LEU A 25 -10.62 -24.66 -13.64
C LEU A 25 -9.63 -23.86 -12.80
N ASN A 26 -10.07 -23.20 -11.72
CA ASN A 26 -9.17 -22.43 -10.88
C ASN A 26 -8.11 -23.32 -10.18
N GLU A 27 -8.51 -24.51 -9.73
CA GLU A 27 -7.59 -25.51 -9.17
C GLU A 27 -6.61 -26.01 -10.24
N GLN A 28 -7.10 -26.32 -11.44
CA GLN A 28 -6.24 -26.72 -12.57
C GLN A 28 -5.19 -25.66 -12.89
N VAL A 29 -5.56 -24.38 -12.91
CA VAL A 29 -4.63 -23.27 -13.15
C VAL A 29 -3.53 -23.22 -12.08
N ALA A 30 -3.85 -23.58 -10.84
CA ALA A 30 -2.87 -23.63 -9.75
C ALA A 30 -1.92 -24.84 -9.87
N GLU A 31 -2.45 -26.01 -10.22
CA GLU A 31 -1.65 -27.22 -10.49
C GLU A 31 -0.74 -27.06 -11.72
N ASP A 32 -1.19 -26.29 -12.72
CA ASP A 32 -0.45 -26.04 -13.94
C ASP A 32 0.70 -25.03 -13.77
N ALA A 33 0.68 -24.25 -12.67
CA ALA A 33 1.69 -23.27 -12.36
C ALA A 33 3.03 -23.93 -11.98
N ALA A 34 4.13 -23.25 -12.31
CA ALA A 34 5.45 -23.71 -11.86
C ALA A 34 5.62 -23.51 -10.35
N GLU A 35 6.47 -24.32 -9.71
CA GLU A 35 6.72 -24.31 -8.25
C GLU A 35 7.07 -22.90 -7.70
N ASN A 36 7.80 -22.10 -8.47
CA ASN A 36 8.22 -20.74 -8.08
C ASN A 36 7.27 -19.63 -8.55
N GLN A 37 6.14 -19.98 -9.16
CA GLN A 37 5.19 -19.02 -9.70
C GLN A 37 4.23 -18.55 -8.62
N LEU A 38 3.91 -17.26 -8.63
CA LEU A 38 2.94 -16.71 -7.70
C LEU A 38 1.53 -17.00 -8.21
N VAL A 39 0.71 -17.64 -7.38
CA VAL A 39 -0.65 -18.04 -7.72
C VAL A 39 -1.59 -17.63 -6.60
N ASN A 40 -2.63 -16.86 -6.97
CA ASN A 40 -3.79 -16.62 -6.13
C ASN A 40 -4.99 -17.38 -6.70
N VAL A 41 -5.66 -18.17 -5.85
CA VAL A 41 -6.88 -18.89 -6.19
C VAL A 41 -8.02 -18.31 -5.36
N ILE A 42 -9.01 -17.70 -6.03
CA ILE A 42 -10.06 -16.95 -5.32
C ILE A 42 -11.04 -17.86 -4.58
N THR A 43 -11.28 -19.06 -5.13
CA THR A 43 -12.25 -20.04 -4.62
C THR A 43 -11.69 -20.87 -3.48
N ASN A 44 -10.37 -21.13 -3.48
CA ASN A 44 -9.69 -21.93 -2.49
C ASN A 44 -8.27 -21.36 -2.22
N PRO A 45 -8.12 -20.49 -1.20
CA PRO A 45 -6.86 -19.83 -0.92
C PRO A 45 -5.69 -20.79 -0.65
N GLU A 46 -5.94 -22.01 -0.18
CA GLU A 46 -4.90 -22.98 0.18
C GLU A 46 -4.22 -23.63 -1.05
N SER A 47 -4.86 -23.55 -2.22
CA SER A 47 -4.29 -24.05 -3.48
C SER A 47 -3.31 -23.10 -4.13
N GLY A 48 -3.25 -21.85 -3.64
CA GLY A 48 -2.28 -20.85 -4.09
C GLY A 48 -1.22 -20.57 -3.04
N ASN A 49 -0.28 -19.68 -3.39
CA ASN A 49 0.77 -19.18 -2.48
C ASN A 49 0.71 -17.65 -2.32
N VAL A 50 -0.28 -16.99 -2.92
CA VAL A 50 -0.54 -15.56 -2.78
C VAL A 50 -1.94 -15.33 -2.21
N HIS A 51 -2.01 -14.42 -1.23
CA HIS A 51 -3.26 -13.90 -0.71
C HIS A 51 -3.31 -12.38 -0.88
N PHE A 52 -4.46 -11.87 -1.31
CA PHE A 52 -4.71 -10.43 -1.34
C PHE A 52 -5.34 -9.98 -0.02
N PRO A 53 -4.66 -9.11 0.77
CA PRO A 53 -5.19 -8.63 2.03
C PRO A 53 -6.31 -7.60 1.83
N ALA A 54 -7.06 -7.33 2.90
CA ALA A 54 -7.98 -6.20 2.93
C ALA A 54 -7.16 -4.91 3.06
N ALA A 55 -7.23 -3.99 2.10
CA ALA A 55 -6.40 -2.79 2.08
C ALA A 55 -7.22 -1.49 2.07
N ILE A 56 -6.66 -0.43 2.66
CA ILE A 56 -7.08 0.96 2.45
C ILE A 56 -6.00 1.72 1.70
N HIS A 57 -6.45 2.65 0.86
CA HIS A 57 -5.61 3.56 0.09
C HIS A 57 -6.08 5.01 0.35
N ARG A 58 -5.13 5.89 0.68
CA ARG A 58 -5.31 7.35 0.89
C ARG A 58 -4.10 8.05 0.26
N GLY A 59 -4.19 8.38 -1.03
CA GLY A 59 -3.03 8.77 -1.83
C GLY A 59 -1.83 7.84 -1.63
N LEU A 60 -0.74 8.38 -1.06
CA LEU A 60 0.50 7.63 -0.79
C LEU A 60 0.40 6.66 0.42
N LEU A 61 -0.62 6.77 1.27
CA LEU A 61 -0.78 5.92 2.46
C LEU A 61 -1.49 4.62 2.07
N ASN A 62 -0.83 3.51 2.35
CA ASN A 62 -1.33 2.16 2.09
C ASN A 62 -1.28 1.36 3.40
N ILE A 63 -2.41 0.82 3.84
CA ILE A 63 -2.47 -0.08 5.00
C ILE A 63 -3.18 -1.36 4.59
N ALA A 64 -2.49 -2.49 4.73
CA ALA A 64 -3.00 -3.82 4.44
C ALA A 64 -3.25 -4.60 5.74
N VAL A 65 -4.40 -5.28 5.81
CA VAL A 65 -4.83 -6.11 6.93
C VAL A 65 -5.03 -7.53 6.44
N SER A 66 -4.33 -8.48 7.07
CA SER A 66 -4.47 -9.92 6.81
C SER A 66 -4.70 -10.66 8.11
N THR A 67 -5.52 -11.70 8.06
CA THR A 67 -5.72 -12.69 9.14
C THR A 67 -5.13 -14.05 8.76
N GLY A 68 -4.27 -14.11 7.74
CA GLY A 68 -3.71 -15.38 7.25
C GLY A 68 -4.77 -16.36 6.78
N GLY A 69 -5.84 -15.87 6.15
CA GLY A 69 -6.97 -16.70 5.70
C GLY A 69 -7.98 -17.08 6.79
N ALA A 70 -7.62 -16.98 8.09
CA ALA A 70 -8.45 -17.44 9.19
C ALA A 70 -9.84 -16.76 9.26
N SER A 71 -9.93 -15.48 8.90
CA SER A 71 -11.22 -14.76 8.86
C SER A 71 -11.17 -13.55 7.93
N PRO A 72 -11.61 -13.67 6.67
CA PRO A 72 -11.74 -12.56 5.74
C PRO A 72 -12.70 -11.47 6.25
N LYS A 73 -13.75 -11.87 6.97
CA LYS A 73 -14.72 -10.95 7.58
C LYS A 73 -14.07 -10.08 8.66
N LEU A 74 -13.23 -10.67 9.52
CA LEU A 74 -12.52 -9.89 10.54
C LEU A 74 -11.47 -8.97 9.91
N ALA A 75 -10.71 -9.44 8.91
CA ALA A 75 -9.77 -8.60 8.18
C ALA A 75 -10.47 -7.36 7.59
N LYS A 76 -11.65 -7.55 6.99
CA LYS A 76 -12.50 -6.47 6.49
C LYS A 76 -12.92 -5.49 7.59
N LYS A 77 -13.41 -6.01 8.73
CA LYS A 77 -13.84 -5.18 9.87
C LYS A 77 -12.69 -4.31 10.40
N ILE A 78 -11.51 -4.91 10.65
CA ILE A 78 -10.33 -4.18 11.14
C ILE A 78 -9.89 -3.12 10.14
N ARG A 79 -9.87 -3.46 8.84
CA ARG A 79 -9.58 -2.49 7.77
C ARG A 79 -10.54 -1.30 7.83
N ASP A 80 -11.84 -1.54 7.98
CA ASP A 80 -12.85 -0.47 8.04
C ASP A 80 -12.70 0.38 9.32
N ASP A 81 -12.38 -0.23 10.46
CA ASP A 81 -12.08 0.49 11.71
C ASP A 81 -10.83 1.39 11.55
N ILE A 82 -9.79 0.90 10.87
CA ILE A 82 -8.58 1.66 10.53
C ILE A 82 -8.92 2.79 9.54
N ALA A 83 -9.78 2.53 8.55
CA ALA A 83 -10.20 3.53 7.56
C ALA A 83 -10.85 4.77 8.19
N ASN A 84 -11.55 4.58 9.31
CA ASN A 84 -12.15 5.68 10.07
C ASN A 84 -11.10 6.48 10.86
N LYS A 85 -10.03 5.83 11.32
CA LYS A 85 -8.94 6.49 12.06
C LYS A 85 -7.99 7.24 11.13
N TYR A 86 -7.72 6.68 9.96
CA TYR A 86 -6.88 7.26 8.92
C TYR A 86 -7.77 7.65 7.74
N ASP A 87 -8.49 8.74 7.93
CA ASP A 87 -9.42 9.29 6.95
C ASP A 87 -8.70 9.93 5.74
N GLU A 88 -9.46 10.63 4.89
CA GLU A 88 -8.96 11.28 3.68
C GLU A 88 -7.95 12.41 3.96
N THR A 89 -7.91 12.96 5.18
CA THR A 89 -6.95 14.02 5.53
C THR A 89 -5.50 13.54 5.54
N TYR A 90 -5.30 12.23 5.69
CA TYR A 90 -3.98 11.60 5.63
C TYR A 90 -3.37 11.60 4.23
N GLU A 91 -4.17 11.80 3.18
CA GLU A 91 -3.68 11.92 1.81
C GLU A 91 -2.82 13.19 1.66
N SER A 92 -3.43 14.37 1.85
CA SER A 92 -2.70 15.64 1.76
C SER A 92 -1.66 15.83 2.86
N TYR A 93 -1.86 15.22 4.03
CA TYR A 93 -0.85 15.21 5.08
C TYR A 93 0.40 14.44 4.68
N LEU A 94 0.25 13.27 4.05
CA LEU A 94 1.39 12.46 3.64
C LEU A 94 2.13 13.09 2.45
N ASP A 95 1.43 13.79 1.56
CA ASP A 95 2.05 14.59 0.51
C ASP A 95 2.96 15.67 1.10
N PHE A 96 2.49 16.38 2.14
CA PHE A 96 3.31 17.34 2.88
C PHE A 96 4.55 16.70 3.51
N LEU A 97 4.40 15.55 4.18
CA LEU A 97 5.55 14.84 4.77
C LEU A 97 6.57 14.41 3.70
N TYR A 98 6.09 13.99 2.53
CA TYR A 98 6.93 13.62 1.40
C TYR A 98 7.70 14.82 0.87
N GLU A 99 7.05 15.97 0.70
CA GLU A 99 7.68 17.22 0.26
C GLU A 99 8.75 17.69 1.25
N VAL A 100 8.44 17.69 2.56
CA VAL A 100 9.42 18.02 3.61
C VAL A 100 10.64 17.11 3.50
N ARG A 101 10.46 15.80 3.33
CA ARG A 101 11.57 14.84 3.19
C ARG A 101 12.45 15.16 1.98
N LEU A 102 11.86 15.54 0.85
CA LEU A 102 12.61 15.93 -0.35
C LEU A 102 13.43 17.20 -0.10
N LYS A 103 12.80 18.28 0.40
CA LYS A 103 13.50 19.54 0.70
C LYS A 103 14.63 19.36 1.72
N LEU A 104 14.41 18.56 2.78
CA LEU A 104 15.45 18.26 3.79
C LEU A 104 16.61 17.42 3.25
N LYS A 105 16.41 16.68 2.16
CA LYS A 105 17.48 15.92 1.50
C LYS A 105 18.41 16.85 0.73
N ASP A 106 17.86 17.90 0.14
CA ASP A 106 18.62 18.90 -0.63
C ASP A 106 19.38 19.87 0.28
N LEU A 107 18.91 20.05 1.52
CA LEU A 107 19.65 20.77 2.54
C LEU A 107 20.87 19.96 3.04
N GLN A 108 22.02 20.62 3.11
CA GLN A 108 23.25 20.10 3.72
C GLN A 108 23.19 20.17 5.27
N LEU A 109 22.14 19.61 5.85
CA LEU A 109 21.99 19.52 7.30
C LEU A 109 22.71 18.30 7.88
N GLU A 110 23.15 18.45 9.13
CA GLU A 110 23.60 17.31 9.92
C GLU A 110 22.47 16.30 10.12
N LYS A 111 22.82 15.01 10.17
CA LYS A 111 21.83 13.92 10.31
C LYS A 111 20.92 14.12 11.53
N ARG A 112 21.47 14.65 12.62
CA ARG A 112 20.72 14.93 13.86
C ARG A 112 19.65 15.99 13.65
N GLU A 113 19.98 17.09 12.98
CA GLU A 113 19.05 18.19 12.73
C GLU A 113 17.94 17.78 11.77
N ARG A 114 18.30 17.06 10.70
CA ARG A 114 17.32 16.48 9.76
C ARG A 114 16.31 15.59 10.48
N ASN A 115 16.77 14.73 11.39
CA ASN A 115 15.89 13.86 12.15
C ASN A 115 14.95 14.63 13.09
N ILE A 116 15.41 15.73 13.71
CA ILE A 116 14.56 16.56 14.57
C ILE A 116 13.41 17.15 13.76
N LEU A 117 13.69 17.70 12.57
CA LEU A 117 12.67 18.29 11.70
C LEU A 117 11.69 17.24 11.16
N LEU A 118 12.16 16.05 10.79
CA LEU A 118 11.30 14.94 10.39
C LEU A 118 10.39 14.46 11.53
N GLN A 119 10.84 14.50 12.78
CA GLN A 119 10.00 14.17 13.94
C GLN A 119 9.01 15.29 14.27
N GLU A 120 9.40 16.55 14.09
CA GLU A 120 8.54 17.72 14.34
C GLU A 120 7.25 17.65 13.51
N VAL A 121 7.37 17.35 12.22
CA VAL A 121 6.23 17.33 11.29
C VAL A 121 5.26 16.18 11.52
N LEU A 122 5.61 15.19 12.37
CA LEU A 122 4.72 14.10 12.75
C LEU A 122 3.66 14.48 13.81
N LYS A 123 3.78 15.67 14.41
CA LYS A 123 2.84 16.14 15.43
C LYS A 123 1.43 16.28 14.85
N SER A 124 0.42 15.95 15.67
CA SER A 124 -1.00 15.98 15.28
C SER A 124 -1.48 17.34 14.76
N VAL A 125 -0.82 18.44 15.15
CA VAL A 125 -1.13 19.78 14.64
C VAL A 125 -1.06 19.86 13.12
N TYR A 126 -0.20 19.09 12.46
CA TYR A 126 -0.06 19.09 11.00
C TYR A 126 -1.11 18.21 10.31
N VAL A 127 -1.80 17.29 11.01
CA VAL A 127 -2.75 16.37 10.36
C VAL A 127 -3.99 17.09 9.82
N GLN A 128 -4.42 18.18 10.45
CA GLN A 128 -5.66 18.89 10.08
C GLN A 128 -5.41 20.37 9.73
N ASN A 129 -4.17 20.86 9.79
CA ASN A 129 -3.86 22.28 9.63
C ASN A 129 -2.95 22.56 8.44
N GLU A 130 -3.56 22.85 7.29
CA GLU A 130 -2.85 23.20 6.05
C GLU A 130 -1.99 24.47 6.20
N GLY A 131 -2.49 25.50 6.89
CA GLY A 131 -1.72 26.73 7.12
C GLY A 131 -0.42 26.50 7.88
N LYS A 132 -0.40 25.56 8.83
CA LYS A 132 0.82 25.14 9.54
C LYS A 132 1.78 24.38 8.63
N ARG A 133 1.27 23.53 7.72
CA ARG A 133 2.09 22.83 6.71
C ARG A 133 2.77 23.83 5.79
N GLU A 134 2.00 24.78 5.25
CA GLU A 134 2.52 25.82 4.36
C GLU A 134 3.54 26.73 5.06
N SER A 135 3.28 27.11 6.32
CA SER A 135 4.24 27.90 7.11
C SER A 135 5.56 27.15 7.25
N PHE A 136 5.50 25.87 7.60
CA PHE A 136 6.69 25.04 7.78
C PHE A 136 7.46 24.86 6.46
N LEU A 137 6.76 24.63 5.34
CA LEU A 137 7.40 24.51 4.03
C LEU A 137 8.07 25.83 3.60
N ARG A 138 7.42 26.97 3.81
CA ARG A 138 8.02 28.30 3.55
C ARG A 138 9.29 28.52 4.39
N GLU A 139 9.26 28.20 5.67
CA GLU A 139 10.43 28.29 6.55
C GLU A 139 11.58 27.37 6.10
N LEU A 140 11.27 26.22 5.51
CA LEU A 140 12.28 25.34 4.91
C LEU A 140 12.86 25.91 3.62
N GLU A 141 12.02 26.48 2.74
CA GLU A 141 12.48 27.08 1.47
C GLU A 141 13.44 28.24 1.70
N GLU A 142 13.16 29.10 2.68
CA GLU A 142 14.07 30.19 3.07
C GLU A 142 15.44 29.70 3.57
N LYS A 143 15.51 28.48 4.10
CA LYS A 143 16.76 27.84 4.51
C LYS A 143 17.50 27.16 3.35
N VAL A 144 16.80 26.79 2.27
CA VAL A 144 17.41 26.24 1.04
C VAL A 144 18.08 27.34 0.21
N LEU A 145 17.51 28.54 0.22
CA LEU A 145 18.00 29.69 -0.56
C LEU A 145 19.19 30.43 0.08
N LYS A 146 19.63 30.03 1.28
CA LYS A 146 20.80 30.58 1.99
C LYS A 146 21.97 29.61 1.90
#